data_AF-A0A150TV28-F1
#
_entry.id   AF-A0A150TV28-F1
#
_cell.length_a   1.000
_cell.length_b   1.000
_cell.length_c   1.000
_cell.angle_alpha   90.00
_cell.angle_beta   90.00
_cell.angle_gamma   90.00
#
_symmetry.space_group_name_H-M   'P 1'
#
loop_
_entity.id
_entity.type
_entity.pdbx_description
1 polymer ?
#
loop_
_entity_poly.entity_id
_entity_poly.type
_entity_poly.pdbx_seq_one_letter_code
_entity_poly.pdbx_strand_id
1 'polypeptide(L)' 'MQISGRNKIPGKITEIVVGDVMAKVVMEGPGGTELVAVITSDAVKELGLSVGKEVQALIKATEIMVIAK' A
#
# COMPACT_ATOMS: atom_id res chain seq x y z
N MET A 1 -13.20 -2.96 -12.43
CA MET A 1 -12.19 -2.27 -13.28
C MET A 1 -11.02 -3.20 -13.47
N GLN A 2 -10.50 -3.34 -14.70
CA GLN A 2 -9.28 -4.13 -14.97
C GLN A 2 -8.07 -3.20 -14.86
N ILE A 3 -7.04 -3.63 -14.13
CA ILE A 3 -5.80 -2.86 -13.92
C ILE A 3 -4.61 -3.79 -14.22
N SER A 4 -3.61 -3.32 -14.95
CA SER A 4 -2.47 -4.12 -15.41
C SER A 4 -1.47 -4.51 -14.31
N GLY A 5 -1.52 -3.85 -13.14
CA GLY A 5 -0.76 -4.24 -11.96
C GLY A 5 -1.14 -5.67 -11.53
N ARG A 6 -0.16 -6.57 -11.51
CA ARG A 6 -0.39 -8.02 -11.35
C ARG A 6 -0.42 -8.47 -9.89
N ASN A 7 0.31 -7.79 -9.02
CA ASN A 7 0.46 -8.20 -7.64
C ASN A 7 -0.52 -7.41 -6.79
N LYS A 8 -1.52 -8.10 -6.23
CA LYS A 8 -2.54 -7.52 -5.35
C LYS A 8 -2.47 -8.25 -4.02
N ILE A 9 -2.01 -7.55 -2.99
CA ILE A 9 -1.86 -8.13 -1.65
C ILE A 9 -2.93 -7.48 -0.76
N PRO A 10 -3.89 -8.24 -0.22
CA PRO A 10 -4.85 -7.68 0.73
C PRO A 10 -4.12 -7.23 1.99
N GLY A 11 -4.60 -6.17 2.63
CA GLY A 11 -4.08 -5.75 3.92
C GLY A 11 -4.96 -4.72 4.61
N LYS A 12 -4.72 -4.55 5.90
CA LYS A 12 -5.42 -3.59 6.75
C LYS A 12 -4.47 -2.47 7.15
N ILE A 13 -4.88 -1.22 6.99
CA ILE A 13 -4.04 -0.07 7.35
C ILE A 13 -3.84 -0.03 8.86
N THR A 14 -2.59 0.02 9.31
CA THR A 14 -2.20 0.12 10.72
C THR A 14 -1.68 1.50 11.09
N GLU A 15 -1.08 2.24 10.14
CA GLU A 15 -0.54 3.59 10.35
C GLU A 15 -0.63 4.42 9.06
N ILE A 16 -0.90 5.71 9.19
CA ILE A 16 -0.73 6.70 8.11
C ILE A 16 0.03 7.90 8.67
N VAL A 17 1.14 8.27 8.02
CA VAL A 17 1.87 9.51 8.28
C VAL A 17 1.78 10.39 7.06
N VAL A 18 1.06 11.50 7.18
CA VAL A 18 0.85 12.46 6.08
C VAL A 18 1.85 13.60 6.21
N GLY A 19 2.70 13.78 5.19
CA GLY A 19 3.53 14.97 5.02
C GLY A 19 2.90 15.95 4.02
N ASP A 20 3.64 16.99 3.64
CA ASP A 20 3.12 18.03 2.74
C ASP A 20 2.77 17.50 1.35
N VAL A 21 3.65 16.66 0.77
CA VAL A 21 3.49 16.12 -0.59
C VAL A 21 3.24 14.62 -0.59
N MET A 22 3.94 13.89 0.28
CA MET A 22 3.93 12.43 0.35
C MET A 22 3.37 11.96 1.68
N ALA A 23 2.80 10.76 1.66
CA ALA A 23 2.32 10.06 2.84
C ALA A 23 2.87 8.63 2.88
N LYS A 24 3.28 8.20 4.08
CA LYS A 24 3.62 6.79 4.38
C LYS A 24 2.34 6.09 4.85
N VAL A 25 2.01 4.96 4.25
CA VAL A 25 0.90 4.09 4.63
C VAL A 25 1.46 2.73 4.99
N VAL A 26 1.26 2.32 6.24
CA VAL A 26 1.65 0.99 6.74
C VAL A 26 0.41 0.12 6.79
N MET A 27 0.55 -1.11 6.31
CA MET A 27 -0.52 -2.10 6.25
C MET A 27 -0.03 -3.43 6.82
N GLU A 28 -0.91 -4.14 7.49
CA GLU A 28 -0.71 -5.54 7.85
C GLU A 28 -1.33 -6.42 6.75
N GLY A 29 -0.48 -7.21 6.09
CA GLY A 29 -0.85 -8.18 5.07
C GLY A 29 -0.97 -9.61 5.63
N PRO A 30 -1.10 -10.62 4.75
CA PRO A 30 -1.28 -12.01 5.16
C PRO A 30 -0.13 -12.51 6.04
N GLY A 31 -0.47 -13.29 7.07
CA GLY A 31 0.51 -13.85 8.00
C GLY A 31 1.21 -12.82 8.89
N GLY A 32 0.63 -11.61 9.06
CA GLY A 32 1.22 -10.53 9.84
C GLY A 32 2.36 -9.80 9.12
N THR A 33 2.49 -9.99 7.80
CA THR A 33 3.53 -9.34 7.00
C THR A 33 3.30 -7.84 6.95
N GLU A 34 4.26 -7.03 7.37
CA GLU A 34 4.18 -5.58 7.22
C GLU A 34 4.42 -5.18 5.75
N LEU A 35 3.54 -4.35 5.22
CA LEU A 35 3.65 -3.73 3.90
C LEU A 35 3.70 -2.21 4.07
N VAL A 36 4.67 -1.57 3.43
CA VAL A 36 4.83 -0.12 3.47
C VAL A 36 4.70 0.45 2.07
N ALA A 37 3.80 1.43 1.92
CA ALA A 37 3.65 2.21 0.70
C ALA A 37 3.94 3.68 0.98
N VAL A 38 4.52 4.36 -0.01
CA VAL A 38 4.63 5.82 -0.03
C VAL A 38 3.87 6.33 -1.25
N ILE A 39 2.82 7.12 -0.99
CA ILE A 39 1.93 7.68 -2.02
C ILE A 39 1.81 9.19 -1.81
N THR A 40 1.10 9.90 -2.68
CA THR A 40 0.85 11.33 -2.46
C THR A 40 -0.11 11.55 -1.30
N SER A 41 0.04 12.67 -0.60
CA SER A 41 -0.89 13.07 0.47
C SER A 41 -2.31 13.29 -0.04
N ASP A 42 -2.45 13.70 -1.31
CA ASP A 42 -3.77 13.85 -1.94
C ASP A 42 -4.43 12.49 -2.20
N ALA A 43 -3.68 11.46 -2.62
CA ALA A 43 -4.22 10.12 -2.82
C ALA A 43 -4.80 9.52 -1.52
N VAL A 44 -4.19 9.80 -0.36
CA VAL A 44 -4.74 9.41 0.95
C VAL A 44 -6.15 10.00 1.13
N LYS A 45 -6.32 11.29 0.81
CA LYS A 45 -7.60 12.01 0.95
C LYS A 45 -8.63 11.52 -0.07
N GLU A 46 -8.25 11.44 -1.34
CA GLU A 46 -9.14 11.05 -2.45
C GLU A 46 -9.66 9.62 -2.30
N LEU A 47 -8.82 8.69 -1.80
CA LEU A 47 -9.21 7.30 -1.54
C LEU A 47 -9.87 7.11 -0.17
N GLY A 48 -9.98 8.18 0.63
CA GLY A 48 -10.53 8.17 1.98
C GLY A 48 -9.84 7.13 2.88
N LEU A 49 -8.51 7.06 2.83
CA LEU A 49 -7.74 6.10 3.62
C LEU A 49 -7.73 6.49 5.10
N SER A 50 -7.85 5.49 5.97
CA SER A 50 -7.83 5.66 7.42
C SER A 50 -7.29 4.39 8.08
N VAL A 51 -6.75 4.54 9.29
CA VAL A 51 -6.32 3.40 10.10
C VAL A 51 -7.51 2.47 10.36
N GLY A 52 -7.27 1.16 10.22
CA GLY A 52 -8.28 0.11 10.34
C GLY A 52 -9.01 -0.25 9.04
N LYS A 53 -8.82 0.52 7.96
CA LYS A 53 -9.46 0.26 6.67
C LYS A 53 -8.83 -0.93 5.94
N GLU A 54 -9.66 -1.80 5.40
CA GLU A 54 -9.26 -2.88 4.50
C GLU A 54 -8.94 -2.32 3.10
N VAL A 55 -7.77 -2.67 2.57
CA VAL A 55 -7.24 -2.20 1.29
C VAL A 55 -6.49 -3.30 0.56
N GLN A 56 -5.99 -3.00 -0.64
CA GLN A 56 -5.05 -3.86 -1.35
C GLN A 56 -3.82 -3.06 -1.76
N ALA A 57 -2.64 -3.56 -1.44
CA ALA A 57 -1.40 -3.08 -2.03
C ALA A 57 -1.32 -3.60 -3.48
N LEU A 58 -1.23 -2.68 -4.44
CA LEU A 58 -1.09 -2.98 -5.86
C LEU A 58 0.34 -2.68 -6.30
N ILE A 59 1.09 -3.70 -6.75
CA ILE A 59 2.46 -3.56 -7.21
C ILE A 59 2.54 -4.02 -8.66
N LYS A 60 3.09 -3.14 -9.52
CA LYS A 60 3.34 -3.48 -10.93
C LYS A 60 4.45 -4.53 -11.02
N ALA A 61 4.33 -5.44 -11.99
CA ALA A 61 5.18 -6.64 -12.04
C ALA A 61 6.66 -6.34 -12.31
N THR A 62 6.96 -5.22 -12.94
CA THR A 62 8.32 -4.80 -13.32
C THR A 62 9.11 -4.16 -12.17
N GLU A 63 8.47 -3.92 -11.02
CA GLU A 63 9.00 -3.21 -9.86
C GLU A 63 9.28 -4.17 -8.69
N ILE A 64 8.99 -5.46 -8.87
CA ILE A 64 9.37 -6.52 -7.92
C ILE A 64 10.78 -6.99 -8.25
N MET A 65 11.66 -6.90 -7.26
CA MET A 65 12.99 -7.51 -7.30
C MET A 65 12.96 -8.92 -6.71
N VAL A 66 13.78 -9.82 -7.23
CA VAL A 66 13.97 -11.18 -6.70
C VAL A 66 15.35 -11.26 -6.07
N ILE A 67 15.40 -11.73 -4.83
CA ILE A 67 16.65 -12.02 -4.11
C ILE A 67 16.70 -13.51 -3.78
N ALA A 68 17.88 -14.12 -3.93
CA ALA A 68 18.17 -15.47 -3.47
C ALA A 68 19.18 -15.40 -2.32
N LYS A 69 19.12 -16.35 -1.39
CA LYS A 69 20.11 -16.48 -0.30
C LYS A 69 21.43 -17.02 -0.83
#